data_AF-A0ABD5WGM6-F1
#
_entry.id   AF-A0ABD5WGM6-F1
#
_cell.length_a   1.000
_cell.length_b   1.000
_cell.length_c   1.000
_cell.angle_alpha   90.00
_cell.angle_beta   90.00
_cell.angle_gamma   90.00
#
_symmetry.space_group_name_H-M   'P 1'
#
loop_
_entity.id
_entity.type
_entity.pdbx_description
1 polymer ?
#
loop_
_entity_poly.entity_id
_entity_poly.type
_entity_poly.pdbx_seq_one_letter_code
_entity_poly.pdbx_strand_id
1 'polypeptide(L)'
;MARIFDRDTLLDLTVNVIPLGIILFFVAAFVLVDPFGELDFYGRVLQMGLLAFPFVALAILTYVSGKAIAGDEKRSAVFFQGQATMDDAQTRHEVEAEIEAEDAAEAEEETDADAPADDADGETDADDADEE
;
A
#
# COMPACT_ATOMS: atom_id res chain seq x y z
N MET A 1 0.47 -5.12 -7.29
CA MET A 1 -0.33 -3.89 -7.13
C MET A 1 -0.60 -3.65 -5.64
N ALA A 2 -0.23 -2.47 -5.14
CA ALA A 2 -0.38 -1.94 -3.76
C ALA A 2 0.64 -2.39 -2.68
N ARG A 3 1.86 -1.82 -2.70
CA ARG A 3 2.57 -1.42 -1.47
C ARG A 3 2.48 0.11 -1.35
N ILE A 4 1.28 0.62 -1.07
CA ILE A 4 1.06 2.07 -0.87
C ILE A 4 1.25 2.46 0.61
N PHE A 5 1.50 1.47 1.47
CA PHE A 5 1.93 1.68 2.85
C PHE A 5 2.86 0.54 3.26
N ASP A 6 3.93 0.89 3.97
CA ASP A 6 4.79 -0.10 4.60
C ASP A 6 4.01 -0.84 5.70
N ARG A 7 4.39 -2.09 5.97
CA ARG A 7 3.69 -2.94 6.94
C ARG A 7 3.71 -2.31 8.34
N ASP A 8 4.78 -1.59 8.66
CA ASP A 8 4.93 -0.87 9.92
C ASP A 8 3.95 0.32 10.02
N THR A 9 3.77 1.09 8.95
CA THR A 9 2.78 2.18 8.89
C THR A 9 1.35 1.64 8.99
N LEU A 10 1.05 0.53 8.31
CA LEU A 10 -0.24 -0.14 8.44
C LEU A 10 -0.46 -0.67 9.86
N LEU A 11 0.58 -1.18 10.52
CA LEU A 11 0.50 -1.67 11.89
C LEU A 11 0.17 -0.52 12.86
N ASP A 12 0.89 0.60 12.79
CA ASP A 12 0.66 1.75 13.66
C ASP A 12 -0.75 2.35 13.46
N LEU A 13 -1.20 2.44 12.20
CA LEU A 13 -2.54 2.93 11.90
C LEU A 13 -3.62 1.97 12.41
N THR A 14 -3.42 0.66 12.24
CA THR A 14 -4.36 -0.37 12.69
C THR A 14 -4.45 -0.43 14.21
N VAL A 15 -3.33 -0.31 14.94
CA VAL A 15 -3.28 -0.28 16.41
C VAL A 15 -4.15 0.85 16.98
N ASN A 16 -4.27 1.98 16.27
CA ASN A 16 -5.16 3.08 16.67
C ASN A 16 -6.61 2.92 16.17
N VAL A 17 -6.83 2.29 15.02
CA VAL A 17 -8.17 2.04 14.46
C VAL A 17 -8.95 1.01 15.27
N ILE A 18 -8.30 -0.01 15.83
CA ILE A 18 -8.97 -1.04 16.65
C ILE A 18 -9.68 -0.41 17.88
N PRO A 19 -9.02 0.39 18.73
CA PRO A 19 -9.67 1.13 19.81
C PRO A 19 -10.86 1.97 19.34
N LEU A 20 -10.73 2.65 18.19
CA LEU A 20 -11.80 3.47 17.60
C LEU A 20 -13.05 2.62 17.30
N GLY A 21 -12.86 1.45 16.69
CA GLY A 21 -13.93 0.51 16.39
C GLY A 21 -14.63 -0.03 17.64
N ILE A 22 -13.88 -0.34 18.70
CA ILE A 22 -14.43 -0.81 19.98
C ILE A 22 -15.29 0.29 20.63
N ILE A 23 -14.79 1.53 20.68
CA ILE A 23 -15.56 2.63 21.26
C ILE A 23 -16.82 2.90 20.45
N LEU A 24 -16.73 2.91 19.10
CA LEU A 24 -17.89 3.08 18.23
C LEU A 24 -18.95 2.00 18.47
N PHE A 25 -18.53 0.75 18.65
CA PHE A 25 -19.42 -0.35 19.00
C PHE A 25 -20.15 -0.08 20.31
N PHE A 26 -19.47 0.35 21.37
CA PHE A 26 -20.11 0.67 22.65
C PHE A 26 -21.03 1.88 22.58
N VAL A 27 -20.66 2.92 21.81
CA VAL A 27 -21.54 4.05 21.55
C VAL A 27 -22.84 3.57 20.89
N ALA A 28 -22.74 2.74 19.84
CA ALA A 28 -23.91 2.16 19.19
C ALA A 28 -24.73 1.30 20.15
N ALA A 29 -24.08 0.43 20.93
CA ALA A 29 -24.76 -0.41 21.92
C ALA A 29 -25.51 0.43 22.97
N PHE A 30 -24.91 1.50 23.48
CA PHE A 30 -25.54 2.37 24.48
C PHE A 30 -26.68 3.21 23.91
N VAL A 31 -26.64 3.56 22.64
CA VAL A 31 -27.73 4.26 21.97
C VAL A 31 -28.90 3.33 21.63
N LEU A 32 -28.62 2.10 21.18
CA LEU A 32 -29.63 1.18 20.66
C LEU A 32 -30.26 0.28 21.73
N VAL A 33 -29.46 -0.21 22.68
CA VAL A 33 -29.91 -1.15 23.73
C VAL A 33 -30.22 -0.43 25.04
N ASP A 34 -29.55 0.68 25.31
CA ASP A 34 -29.65 1.46 26.56
C ASP A 34 -29.59 0.60 27.84
N PRO A 35 -28.47 -0.12 28.09
CA PRO A 35 -28.33 -1.03 29.24
C PRO A 35 -28.36 -0.32 30.59
N PHE A 36 -28.22 1.01 30.62
CA PHE A 36 -28.21 1.84 31.82
C PHE A 36 -29.31 2.92 31.73
N GLY A 37 -30.52 2.50 31.34
CA GLY A 37 -31.68 3.36 31.11
C GLY A 37 -32.14 4.22 32.30
N GLU A 38 -31.78 3.83 33.52
CA GLU A 38 -32.17 4.50 34.76
C GLU A 38 -31.27 5.70 35.13
N LEU A 39 -30.23 5.98 34.33
CA LEU A 39 -29.36 7.13 34.56
C LEU A 39 -30.10 8.44 34.32
N ASP A 40 -29.87 9.40 35.22
CA ASP A 40 -30.31 10.78 35.07
C ASP A 40 -29.55 11.48 33.92
N PHE A 41 -30.04 12.66 33.51
CA PHE A 41 -29.47 13.41 32.38
C PHE A 41 -27.95 13.64 32.53
N TYR A 42 -27.50 13.99 33.74
CA TYR A 42 -26.08 14.21 34.00
C TYR A 42 -25.27 12.91 33.88
N GLY A 43 -25.77 11.81 34.43
CA GLY A 43 -25.16 10.48 34.28
C GLY A 43 -25.00 10.07 32.81
N ARG A 44 -26.02 10.31 31.98
CA ARG A 44 -25.99 9.99 30.54
C ARG A 44 -25.01 10.86 29.76
N VAL A 45 -24.93 12.15 30.08
CA VAL A 45 -23.93 13.07 29.49
C VAL A 45 -22.52 12.64 29.87
N LEU A 46 -22.28 12.27 31.13
CA LEU A 46 -20.97 11.79 31.57
C LEU A 46 -20.59 10.47 30.88
N GLN A 47 -21.49 9.49 30.84
CA GLN A 47 -21.26 8.23 30.13
C GLN A 47 -20.89 8.47 28.67
N MET A 48 -21.71 9.23 27.94
CA MET A 48 -21.45 9.50 26.52
C MET A 48 -20.21 10.36 26.33
N GLY A 49 -19.97 11.33 27.21
CA GLY A 49 -18.78 12.18 27.20
C GLY A 49 -17.50 11.38 27.41
N LEU A 50 -17.50 10.41 28.33
CA LEU A 50 -16.36 9.52 28.58
C LEU A 50 -16.05 8.60 27.39
N LEU A 51 -17.01 8.30 26.53
CA LEU A 51 -16.78 7.55 25.30
C LEU A 51 -16.42 8.47 24.13
N ALA A 52 -17.18 9.54 23.94
CA ALA A 52 -17.03 10.47 22.82
C ALA A 52 -15.73 11.27 22.89
N PHE A 53 -15.29 11.69 24.08
CA PHE A 53 -14.05 12.45 24.24
C PHE A 53 -12.82 11.66 23.77
N PRO A 54 -12.51 10.45 24.30
CA PRO A 54 -11.38 9.67 23.80
C PRO A 54 -11.59 9.23 22.36
N PHE A 55 -12.84 8.96 21.91
CA PHE A 55 -13.10 8.65 20.51
C PHE A 55 -12.64 9.76 19.57
N VAL A 56 -13.04 11.01 19.84
CA VAL A 56 -12.69 12.17 19.02
C VAL A 56 -11.19 12.46 19.12
N ALA A 57 -10.63 12.46 20.33
CA ALA A 57 -9.20 12.67 20.53
C ALA A 57 -8.35 11.64 19.77
N LEU A 58 -8.70 10.36 19.86
CA LEU A 58 -8.03 9.28 19.13
C LEU A 58 -8.27 9.36 17.63
N ALA A 59 -9.47 9.71 17.17
CA ALA A 59 -9.74 9.90 15.74
C ALA A 59 -8.84 10.99 15.15
N ILE A 60 -8.72 12.13 15.85
CA ILE A 60 -7.83 13.23 15.44
C ILE A 60 -6.38 12.75 15.44
N LEU A 61 -5.93 12.09 16.50
CA LEU A 61 -4.55 11.60 16.60
C LEU A 61 -4.24 10.60 15.47
N THR A 62 -5.13 9.64 15.24
CA THR A 62 -5.01 8.63 14.16
C THR A 62 -4.91 9.30 12.80
N TYR A 63 -5.76 10.30 12.53
CA TYR A 63 -5.74 11.03 11.27
C TYR A 63 -4.46 11.84 11.09
N VAL A 64 -4.02 12.55 12.14
CA VAL A 64 -2.78 13.34 12.10
C VAL A 64 -1.57 12.43 11.93
N SER A 65 -1.50 11.31 12.65
CA SER A 65 -0.44 10.31 12.49
C SER A 65 -0.43 9.73 11.07
N GLY A 66 -1.57 9.28 10.55
CA GLY A 66 -1.64 8.76 9.17
C GLY A 66 -1.24 9.81 8.12
N LYS A 67 -1.68 11.06 8.30
CA LYS A 67 -1.32 12.17 7.42
C LYS A 67 0.17 12.53 7.49
N ALA A 68 0.76 12.49 8.68
CA ALA A 68 2.17 12.77 8.87
C ALA A 68 3.04 11.68 8.22
N ILE A 69 2.72 10.40 8.47
CA ILE A 69 3.51 9.27 7.98
C ILE A 69 3.46 9.19 6.44
N ALA A 70 2.27 9.33 5.84
CA ALA A 70 2.13 9.39 4.37
C ALA A 70 2.87 10.58 3.72
N GLY A 71 3.20 11.61 4.51
CA GLY A 71 3.98 12.77 4.09
C GLY A 71 5.49 12.60 4.24
N ASP A 72 5.93 11.87 5.27
CA ASP A 72 7.35 11.62 5.56
C ASP A 72 7.93 10.44 4.77
N GLU A 73 7.14 9.42 4.44
CA GLU A 73 7.56 8.36 3.51
C GLU A 73 8.04 8.93 2.16
N LYS A 74 7.48 10.07 1.71
CA LYS A 74 7.87 10.75 0.46
C LYS A 74 9.19 11.53 0.55
N ARG A 75 9.75 11.73 1.75
CA ARG A 75 10.91 12.60 1.98
C ARG A 75 12.02 11.96 2.81
N SER A 76 11.77 10.80 3.40
CA SER A 76 12.75 10.13 4.25
C SER A 76 13.83 9.49 3.39
N ALA A 77 15.02 10.09 3.38
CA ALA A 77 16.24 9.47 2.87
C ALA A 77 16.63 8.30 3.80
N VAL A 78 16.03 7.14 3.55
CA VAL A 78 16.38 5.90 4.25
C VAL A 78 17.55 5.29 3.51
N PHE A 79 18.73 5.27 4.12
CA PHE A 79 19.89 4.55 3.58
C PHE A 79 19.84 3.07 4.00
N PHE A 80 20.51 2.19 3.25
CA PHE A 80 20.66 0.80 3.70
C PHE A 80 21.42 0.72 5.03
N GLN A 81 21.07 -0.28 5.84
CA GLN A 81 21.65 -0.46 7.16
C GLN A 81 23.17 -0.65 7.04
N GLY A 82 23.95 0.28 7.63
CA GLY A 82 25.41 0.29 7.59
C GLY A 82 26.04 1.23 6.55
N GLN A 83 25.27 1.84 5.64
CA GLN A 83 25.79 2.76 4.62
C GLN A 83 25.59 4.24 4.95
N ALA A 84 24.91 4.57 6.05
CA ALA A 84 24.59 5.95 6.44
C ALA A 84 25.82 6.88 6.65
N THR A 85 27.05 6.35 6.62
CA THR A 85 28.30 7.12 6.79
C THR A 85 29.11 7.23 5.49
N MET A 86 28.67 6.65 4.37
CA MET A 86 29.40 6.70 3.09
C MET A 86 29.00 7.96 2.32
N ASP A 87 29.98 8.65 1.74
CA ASP A 87 29.77 9.93 1.04
C ASP A 87 28.88 9.80 -0.22
N ASP A 88 28.83 8.60 -0.84
CA ASP A 88 27.96 8.24 -1.99
C ASP A 88 26.92 7.17 -1.59
N ALA A 89 26.40 7.22 -0.37
CA ALA A 89 25.36 6.28 0.05
C ALA A 89 24.07 6.51 -0.72
N GLN A 90 23.69 5.57 -1.60
CA GLN A 90 22.40 5.63 -2.28
C GLN A 90 21.27 5.39 -1.28
N THR A 91 20.17 6.14 -1.42
CA THR A 91 18.98 5.90 -0.61
C THR A 91 18.28 4.63 -1.10
N ARG A 92 17.61 3.92 -0.18
CA ARG A 92 16.78 2.75 -0.51
C ARG A 92 15.77 3.04 -1.60
N HIS A 93 15.21 4.26 -1.61
CA HIS A 93 14.24 4.69 -2.61
C HIS A 93 14.87 4.91 -3.99
N GLU A 94 16.12 5.40 -4.08
CA GLU A 94 16.84 5.53 -5.35
C GLU A 94 17.16 4.16 -5.95
N VAL A 95 17.65 3.23 -5.13
CA VAL A 95 17.95 1.86 -5.59
C VAL A 95 16.68 1.11 -6.00
N GLU A 96 15.58 1.26 -5.25
CA GLU A 96 14.31 0.61 -5.60
C GLU A 96 13.72 1.21 -6.89
N ALA A 97 13.86 2.52 -7.11
CA ALA A 97 13.45 3.17 -8.36
C ALA A 97 14.34 2.80 -9.56
N GLU A 98 15.64 2.60 -9.34
CA GLU A 98 16.57 2.14 -10.38
C GLU A 98 16.27 0.68 -10.77
N ILE A 99 16.02 -0.20 -9.79
CA ILE A 99 15.59 -1.57 -10.03
C ILE A 99 14.24 -1.61 -10.77
N GLU A 100 13.25 -0.82 -10.36
CA GLU A 100 11.96 -0.74 -11.06
C GLU A 100 12.10 -0.23 -12.50
N ALA A 101 13.04 0.69 -12.76
CA ALA A 101 13.31 1.19 -14.11
C ALA A 101 14.04 0.16 -14.98
N GLU A 102 14.96 -0.63 -14.40
CA GLU A 102 15.62 -1.76 -15.07
C GLU A 102 14.61 -2.88 -15.38
N ASP A 103 13.77 -3.28 -14.42
CA ASP A 103 12.72 -4.31 -14.62
C ASP A 103 11.72 -3.89 -15.72
N ALA A 104 11.36 -2.60 -15.77
CA ALA A 104 10.50 -2.07 -16.82
C ALA A 104 11.16 -2.07 -18.20
N ALA A 105 12.48 -1.82 -18.26
CA ALA A 105 13.23 -1.88 -19.51
C ALA A 105 13.40 -3.33 -20.01
N GLU A 106 13.66 -4.29 -19.11
CA GLU A 106 13.70 -5.72 -19.45
C GLU A 106 12.34 -6.23 -19.93
N ALA A 107 11.23 -5.76 -19.34
CA ALA A 107 9.88 -6.11 -19.77
C ALA A 107 9.54 -5.56 -21.17
N GLU A 108 10.11 -4.41 -21.58
CA GLU A 108 9.95 -3.89 -22.94
C GLU A 108 10.80 -4.67 -23.96
N GLU A 109 11.99 -5.15 -23.58
CA GLU A 109 12.83 -6.01 -24.44
C GLU A 109 12.20 -7.39 -24.71
N GLU A 110 11.49 -8.00 -23.75
CA GLU A 110 10.79 -9.29 -23.99
C GLU A 110 9.63 -9.16 -25.00
N THR A 111 9.01 -7.99 -25.14
CA THR A 111 7.87 -7.82 -26.06
C THR A 111 8.25 -7.69 -27.54
N ASP A 112 9.50 -7.34 -27.85
CA ASP A 112 10.00 -7.18 -29.23
C ASP A 112 10.60 -8.48 -29.80
N ALA A 113 10.66 -9.56 -28.99
CA ALA A 113 11.26 -10.85 -29.36
C ALA A 113 10.27 -11.86 -29.98
N ASP A 114 8.95 -11.58 -30.02
CA ASP A 114 7.93 -12.47 -30.62
C ASP A 114 7.32 -11.90 -31.92
N ALA A 115 8.16 -11.38 -32.81
CA ALA A 115 7.77 -11.21 -34.22
C ALA A 115 7.96 -12.57 -34.94
N PRO A 116 6.90 -13.20 -35.49
CA PRO A 116 7.09 -14.44 -36.23
C PRO A 116 7.90 -14.13 -37.49
N ALA A 117 9.06 -14.75 -37.62
CA ALA A 117 9.83 -14.78 -38.84
C ALA A 117 9.01 -15.52 -39.91
N ASP A 118 8.53 -14.78 -40.90
CA ASP A 118 7.95 -15.34 -42.13
C ASP A 118 9.11 -15.88 -42.97
N ASP A 119 9.44 -17.17 -42.78
CA ASP A 119 10.40 -17.90 -43.61
C ASP A 119 9.85 -18.05 -45.03
N ALA A 120 10.33 -17.16 -45.91
CA ALA A 120 10.16 -17.27 -47.34
C ALA A 120 11.21 -18.25 -47.91
N ASP A 121 10.84 -19.52 -48.03
CA ASP A 121 11.64 -20.50 -48.78
C ASP A 121 10.95 -20.88 -50.09
N GLY A 122 11.61 -20.49 -51.19
CA GLY A 122 11.24 -20.79 -52.55
C GLY A 122 11.60 -22.23 -52.93
N GLU A 123 10.60 -22.95 -53.41
CA GLU A 123 10.76 -24.29 -53.97
C GLU A 123 11.30 -24.19 -55.41
N THR A 124 12.56 -24.56 -55.61
CA THR A 124 13.09 -25.00 -56.90
C THR A 124 13.46 -26.46 -56.77
N ASP A 125 12.68 -27.34 -57.39
CA ASP A 125 13.19 -28.66 -57.75
C ASP A 125 12.85 -28.96 -59.21
N ALA A 126 13.89 -29.39 -59.91
CA ALA A 126 13.88 -29.76 -61.31
C ALA A 126 13.71 -31.27 -61.46
N ASP A 127 13.30 -31.64 -62.67
CA ASP A 127 13.48 -32.95 -63.31
C ASP A 127 12.36 -33.99 -63.09
N ASP A 128 11.57 -34.21 -64.14
CA ASP A 128 11.56 -35.53 -64.78
C ASP A 128 11.20 -35.39 -66.27
N ALA A 129 12.02 -36.02 -67.10
CA ALA A 129 11.87 -36.15 -68.54
C ALA A 129 11.17 -37.50 -68.88
N ASP A 130 10.93 -37.70 -70.17
CA ASP A 130 10.39 -38.90 -70.85
C ASP A 130 8.85 -39.09 -70.79
N GLU A 131 8.13 -39.48 -71.83
CA GLU A 131 8.40 -39.77 -73.26
C GLU A 131 6.99 -39.91 -73.92
N GLU A 132 6.88 -39.54 -75.21
CA GLU A 132 5.84 -39.87 -76.22
C GLU A 132 4.38 -39.36 -76.08
#